data_AF-A0A1X7U913-F1
#
_entry.id   AF-A0A1X7U913-F1
#
_cell.length_a   1.000
_cell.length_b   1.000
_cell.length_c   1.000
_cell.angle_alpha   90.00
_cell.angle_beta   90.00
_cell.angle_gamma   90.00
#
_symmetry.space_group_name_H-M   'P 1'
#
loop_
_entity.id
_entity.type
_entity.pdbx_description
1 polymer ?
#
loop_
_entity_poly.entity_id
_entity_poly.type
_entity_poly.pdbx_seq_one_letter_code
_entity_poly.pdbx_strand_id
1 'polypeptide(L)'
;MFCDTNVNVVTGWKFLGGTLGCKKARNSFLSDKAAKWSNHICQLSSMCKSQPQSAYIVLTKFLQSEWIFLLRIMPDCDVLFSNVEQALSDSFLPSLFGCSITQTERSFFTLPVRMGGLNIKDPTVTFSMSYVASRDATFYLVDALKGNTEFESETHNDWVYSSRQASYKECCDTANQLFEKIVDGESNTHRRTLQRARDSFCMAVSPPY
;
A
#
# COMPACT_ATOMS: atom_id res chain seq x y z
N MET A 1 -11.79 -40.51 6.07
CA MET A 1 -13.07 -39.79 6.08
C MET A 1 -13.40 -39.10 4.74
N PHE A 2 -12.46 -39.02 3.77
CA PHE A 2 -12.72 -38.49 2.41
C PHE A 2 -12.16 -39.40 1.30
N CYS A 3 -11.97 -40.69 1.58
CA CYS A 3 -11.29 -41.59 0.64
C CYS A 3 -12.13 -41.89 -0.61
N ASP A 4 -13.45 -41.75 -0.50
CA ASP A 4 -14.43 -42.11 -1.54
C ASP A 4 -14.96 -40.86 -2.29
N THR A 5 -14.49 -39.67 -1.92
CA THR A 5 -14.78 -38.43 -2.62
C THR A 5 -13.55 -37.99 -3.41
N ASN A 6 -13.72 -37.44 -4.61
CA ASN A 6 -12.64 -36.85 -5.43
C ASN A 6 -12.08 -35.54 -4.82
N VAL A 7 -12.01 -35.44 -3.50
CA VAL A 7 -11.60 -34.26 -2.75
C VAL A 7 -10.13 -34.43 -2.35
N ASN A 8 -9.26 -33.62 -2.96
CA ASN A 8 -7.85 -33.58 -2.59
C ASN A 8 -7.65 -32.64 -1.39
N VAL A 9 -7.23 -33.19 -0.24
CA VAL A 9 -6.96 -32.41 0.97
C VAL A 9 -5.52 -31.90 0.92
N VAL A 10 -5.36 -30.61 0.58
CA VAL A 10 -4.06 -29.95 0.50
C VAL A 10 -3.87 -29.01 1.70
N THR A 11 -2.65 -28.93 2.23
CA THR A 11 -2.30 -28.10 3.38
C THR A 11 -2.18 -26.60 3.07
N GLY A 12 -2.17 -26.22 1.80
CA GLY A 12 -2.26 -24.83 1.36
C GLY A 12 -2.63 -24.72 -0.12
N TRP A 13 -3.45 -23.73 -0.46
CA TRP A 13 -3.94 -23.53 -1.83
C TRP A 13 -4.15 -22.06 -2.16
N LYS A 14 -4.06 -21.70 -3.44
CA LYS A 14 -4.33 -20.34 -3.92
C LYS A 14 -5.83 -20.11 -4.05
N PHE A 15 -6.36 -19.07 -3.43
CA PHE A 15 -7.79 -18.79 -3.45
C PHE A 15 -8.06 -17.29 -3.49
N LEU A 16 -8.92 -16.86 -4.42
CA LEU A 16 -9.35 -15.46 -4.61
C LEU A 16 -8.20 -14.43 -4.58
N GLY A 17 -7.07 -14.79 -5.18
CA GLY A 17 -5.88 -13.94 -5.24
C GLY A 17 -4.93 -14.04 -4.05
N GLY A 18 -5.34 -14.68 -2.94
CA GLY A 18 -4.49 -14.96 -1.78
C GLY A 18 -4.14 -16.44 -1.62
N THR A 19 -3.69 -16.83 -0.42
CA THR A 19 -3.41 -18.23 -0.07
C THR A 19 -4.13 -18.64 1.21
N LEU A 20 -4.79 -19.79 1.19
CA LEU A 20 -5.36 -20.43 2.37
C LEU A 20 -4.41 -21.50 2.90
N GLY A 21 -4.45 -21.74 4.21
CA GLY A 21 -3.72 -22.83 4.87
C GLY A 21 -2.32 -22.45 5.36
N CYS A 22 -1.34 -23.31 5.08
CA CYS A 22 -0.01 -23.27 5.70
C CYS A 22 0.77 -21.97 5.43
N LYS A 23 1.41 -21.43 6.47
CA LYS A 23 2.31 -20.26 6.38
C LYS A 23 3.44 -20.43 5.36
N LYS A 24 3.94 -21.66 5.16
CA LYS A 24 5.00 -21.95 4.17
C LYS A 24 4.51 -21.70 2.73
N ALA A 25 3.32 -22.20 2.39
CA ALA A 25 2.73 -22.01 1.07
C ALA A 25 2.43 -20.53 0.79
N ARG A 26 1.92 -19.83 1.82
CA ARG A 26 1.73 -18.37 1.79
C ARG A 26 3.03 -17.62 1.48
N ASN A 27 4.07 -17.86 2.27
CA ASN A 27 5.32 -17.13 2.16
C ASN A 27 6.02 -17.41 0.81
N SER A 28 5.95 -18.65 0.32
CA SER A 28 6.45 -18.99 -1.02
C SER A 28 5.72 -18.20 -2.10
N PHE A 29 4.38 -18.18 -2.07
CA PHE A 29 3.58 -17.44 -3.06
C PHE A 29 3.86 -15.93 -3.04
N LEU A 30 3.94 -15.36 -1.85
CA LEU A 30 4.20 -13.93 -1.68
C LEU A 30 5.62 -13.56 -2.08
N SER A 31 6.60 -14.41 -1.79
CA SER A 31 7.98 -14.24 -2.25
C SER A 31 8.06 -14.27 -3.78
N ASP A 32 7.35 -15.20 -4.44
CA ASP A 32 7.27 -15.25 -5.90
C ASP A 32 6.65 -13.97 -6.49
N LYS A 33 5.62 -13.41 -5.83
CA LYS A 33 4.98 -12.16 -6.24
C LYS A 33 5.90 -10.96 -6.03
N ALA A 34 6.55 -10.86 -4.87
CA ALA A 34 7.54 -9.83 -4.57
C ALA A 34 8.68 -9.83 -5.59
N ALA A 35 9.22 -11.00 -5.94
CA ALA A 35 10.26 -11.15 -6.96
C ALA A 35 9.79 -10.72 -8.36
N LYS A 36 8.54 -11.00 -8.72
CA LYS A 36 7.98 -10.52 -10.00
C LYS A 36 7.84 -9.01 -10.02
N TRP A 37 7.34 -8.40 -8.94
CA TRP A 37 7.22 -6.95 -8.87
C TRP A 37 8.57 -6.25 -8.84
N SER A 38 9.56 -6.77 -8.11
CA SER A 38 10.92 -6.20 -8.15
C SER A 38 11.49 -6.23 -9.57
N ASN A 39 11.28 -7.32 -10.31
CA ASN A 39 11.69 -7.40 -11.72
C ASN A 39 10.94 -6.39 -12.60
N HIS A 40 9.63 -6.23 -12.43
CA HIS A 40 8.86 -5.21 -13.16
C HIS A 40 9.32 -3.79 -12.82
N ILE A 41 9.67 -3.51 -11.57
CA ILE A 41 10.21 -2.21 -11.15
C ILE A 41 11.57 -1.96 -11.80
N CYS A 42 12.46 -2.96 -11.88
CA CYS A 42 13.73 -2.84 -12.59
C CYS A 42 13.52 -2.55 -14.09
N GLN A 43 12.54 -3.21 -14.72
CA GLN A 43 12.18 -2.93 -16.12
C GLN A 43 11.62 -1.51 -16.28
N LEU A 44 10.72 -1.08 -15.39
CA LEU A 44 10.20 0.29 -15.39
C LEU A 44 11.30 1.34 -15.19
N SER A 45 12.29 1.05 -14.34
CA SER A 45 13.46 1.90 -14.14
C SER A 45 14.20 2.17 -15.46
N SER A 46 14.30 1.17 -16.34
CA SER A 46 14.91 1.37 -17.66
C SER A 46 14.08 2.30 -18.56
N MET A 47 12.75 2.26 -18.44
CA MET A 47 11.81 3.11 -19.19
C MET A 47 11.76 4.54 -18.66
N CYS A 48 12.08 4.76 -17.37
CA CYS A 48 12.12 6.09 -16.76
C CYS A 48 13.05 7.05 -17.52
N LYS A 49 14.13 6.55 -18.13
CA LYS A 49 15.08 7.35 -18.91
C LYS A 49 14.45 8.02 -20.12
N SER A 50 13.48 7.36 -20.76
CA SER A 50 12.78 7.89 -21.94
C SER A 50 11.44 8.52 -21.59
N GLN A 51 10.68 7.92 -20.67
CA GLN A 51 9.29 8.27 -20.36
C GLN A 51 9.01 8.20 -18.86
N PRO A 52 9.54 9.14 -18.06
CA PRO A 52 9.43 9.12 -16.60
C PRO A 52 7.98 9.24 -16.11
N GLN A 53 7.16 10.08 -16.77
CA GLN A 53 5.75 10.28 -16.44
C GLN A 53 4.93 8.99 -16.62
N SER A 54 5.12 8.30 -17.75
CA SER A 54 4.44 7.02 -18.02
C SER A 54 4.84 5.95 -17.01
N ALA A 55 6.14 5.84 -16.72
CA ALA A 55 6.65 4.88 -15.74
C ALA A 55 6.08 5.14 -14.33
N TYR A 56 5.99 6.41 -13.92
CA TYR A 56 5.36 6.82 -12.66
C TYR A 56 3.86 6.44 -12.60
N ILE A 57 3.11 6.64 -13.68
CA ILE A 57 1.69 6.25 -13.73
C ILE A 57 1.55 4.73 -13.63
N VAL A 58 2.35 3.97 -14.38
CA VAL A 58 2.33 2.50 -14.32
C VAL A 58 2.67 2.02 -12.91
N LEU A 59 3.69 2.60 -12.27
CA LEU A 59 4.01 2.25 -10.90
C LEU A 59 2.84 2.51 -9.95
N THR A 60 2.31 3.74 -9.94
CA THR A 60 1.35 4.17 -8.92
C THR A 60 -0.06 3.60 -9.14
N LYS A 61 -0.50 3.44 -10.39
CA LYS A 61 -1.85 2.99 -10.74
C LYS A 61 -1.94 1.49 -10.92
N PHE A 62 -0.90 0.83 -11.43
CA PHE A 62 -0.92 -0.60 -11.72
C PHE A 62 -0.22 -1.40 -10.61
N LEU A 63 1.11 -1.36 -10.52
CA LEU A 63 1.86 -2.19 -9.56
C LEU A 63 1.48 -1.88 -8.10
N GLN A 64 1.48 -0.57 -7.80
CA GLN A 64 0.67 0.15 -6.81
C GLN A 64 -0.44 -0.67 -6.16
N SER A 65 -1.47 -0.81 -6.99
CA SER A 65 -2.78 -1.33 -6.67
C SER A 65 -2.75 -2.85 -6.48
N GLU A 66 -1.92 -3.56 -7.27
CA GLU A 66 -1.79 -5.01 -7.16
C GLU A 66 -1.25 -5.44 -5.79
N TRP A 67 -0.15 -4.83 -5.33
CA TRP A 67 0.36 -5.20 -4.02
C TRP A 67 -0.53 -4.70 -2.90
N ILE A 68 -1.12 -3.50 -2.99
CA ILE A 68 -2.07 -3.01 -1.99
C ILE A 68 -3.23 -4.00 -1.82
N PHE A 69 -3.74 -4.57 -2.92
CA PHE A 69 -4.76 -5.62 -2.83
C PHE A 69 -4.27 -6.82 -2.01
N LEU A 70 -3.06 -7.30 -2.27
CA LEU A 70 -2.47 -8.41 -1.51
C LEU A 70 -2.24 -8.07 -0.03
N LEU A 71 -1.78 -6.86 0.28
CA LEU A 71 -1.59 -6.39 1.65
C LEU A 71 -2.92 -6.31 2.43
N ARG A 72 -4.08 -6.12 1.76
CA ARG A 72 -5.39 -6.09 2.42
C ARG A 72 -5.91 -7.47 2.82
N ILE A 73 -5.52 -8.52 2.11
CA ILE A 73 -6.09 -9.86 2.30
C ILE A 73 -5.19 -10.81 3.09
N MET A 74 -3.88 -10.55 3.17
CA MET A 74 -2.92 -11.43 3.82
C MET A 74 -2.36 -10.82 5.11
N PRO A 75 -2.34 -11.52 6.26
CA PRO A 75 -1.66 -11.08 7.49
C PRO A 75 -0.17 -11.47 7.53
N ASP A 76 0.65 -10.72 8.29
CA ASP A 76 2.09 -10.91 8.55
C ASP A 76 2.97 -11.12 7.30
N CYS A 77 2.99 -10.15 6.40
CA CYS A 77 3.68 -10.28 5.10
C CYS A 77 4.72 -9.19 4.82
N ASP A 78 4.89 -8.23 5.72
CA ASP A 78 5.77 -7.05 5.61
C ASP A 78 7.20 -7.37 5.16
N VAL A 79 7.84 -8.36 5.80
CA VAL A 79 9.24 -8.75 5.51
C VAL A 79 9.43 -9.25 4.08
N LEU A 80 8.37 -9.77 3.45
CA LEU A 80 8.47 -10.32 2.09
C LEU A 80 8.51 -9.23 1.00
N PHE A 81 8.15 -7.99 1.36
CA PHE A 81 8.14 -6.84 0.43
C PHE A 81 9.42 -6.01 0.48
N SER A 82 10.40 -6.35 1.33
CA SER A 82 11.68 -5.63 1.40
C SER A 82 12.41 -5.55 0.06
N ASN A 83 12.34 -6.62 -0.76
CA ASN A 83 12.94 -6.63 -2.10
C ASN A 83 12.25 -5.62 -3.06
N VAL A 84 10.94 -5.41 -2.89
CA VAL A 84 10.18 -4.43 -3.68
C VAL A 84 10.59 -3.02 -3.27
N GLU A 85 10.71 -2.78 -1.96
CA GLU A 85 11.16 -1.49 -1.42
C GLU A 85 12.59 -1.16 -1.84
N GLN A 86 13.51 -2.13 -1.81
CA GLN A 86 14.86 -1.97 -2.33
C GLN A 86 14.86 -1.63 -3.82
N ALA A 87 14.07 -2.32 -4.64
CA ALA A 87 13.97 -1.99 -6.07
C ALA A 87 13.43 -0.57 -6.31
N LEU A 88 12.48 -0.10 -5.48
CA LEU A 88 11.98 1.28 -5.55
C LEU A 88 13.07 2.30 -5.22
N SER A 89 13.77 2.08 -4.10
CA SER A 89 14.78 3.00 -3.56
C SER A 89 16.06 3.03 -4.39
N ASP A 90 16.55 1.86 -4.82
CA ASP A 90 17.87 1.73 -5.45
C ASP A 90 17.82 1.89 -6.98
N SER A 91 16.70 1.52 -7.61
CA SER A 91 16.59 1.52 -9.07
C SER A 91 15.58 2.52 -9.60
N PHE A 92 14.33 2.49 -9.11
CA PHE A 92 13.25 3.24 -9.74
C PHE A 92 13.34 4.74 -9.48
N LEU A 93 13.42 5.15 -8.22
CA LEU A 93 13.47 6.58 -7.87
C LEU A 93 14.73 7.25 -8.44
N PRO A 94 15.94 6.66 -8.34
CA PRO A 94 17.10 7.24 -8.98
C PRO A 94 16.98 7.35 -10.49
N SER A 95 16.35 6.36 -11.15
CA SER A 95 16.11 6.41 -12.59
C SER A 95 15.03 7.43 -12.98
N LEU A 96 14.06 7.69 -12.10
CA LEU A 96 12.99 8.67 -12.32
C LEU A 96 13.52 10.11 -12.26
N PHE A 97 14.40 10.40 -11.31
CA PHE A 97 14.95 11.75 -11.10
C PHE A 97 16.29 11.98 -11.79
N GLY A 98 17.01 10.92 -12.17
CA GLY A 98 18.34 11.02 -12.76
C GLY A 98 19.46 11.34 -11.75
N CYS A 99 19.20 11.20 -10.45
CA CYS A 99 20.16 11.43 -9.37
C CYS A 99 19.99 10.40 -8.24
N SER A 100 21.00 10.27 -7.38
CA SER A 100 20.90 9.44 -6.18
C SER A 100 19.89 10.02 -5.18
N ILE A 101 19.07 9.17 -4.58
CA ILE A 101 18.03 9.57 -3.62
C ILE A 101 18.46 9.20 -2.20
N THR A 102 18.35 10.15 -1.28
CA THR A 102 18.62 9.94 0.15
C THR A 102 17.44 9.28 0.86
N GLN A 103 17.66 8.71 2.05
CA GLN A 103 16.57 8.10 2.82
C GLN A 103 15.47 9.10 3.22
N THR A 104 15.85 10.37 3.46
CA THR A 104 14.90 11.45 3.76
C THR A 104 14.01 11.75 2.56
N GLU A 105 14.60 11.86 1.36
CA GLU A 105 13.84 12.06 0.12
C GLU A 105 12.95 10.85 -0.20
N ARG A 106 13.45 9.62 -0.01
CA ARG A 106 12.63 8.41 -0.15
C ARG A 106 11.39 8.45 0.76
N SER A 107 11.57 8.87 2.01
CA SER A 107 10.47 9.04 2.97
C SER A 107 9.52 10.14 2.51
N PHE A 108 10.04 11.24 1.99
CA PHE A 108 9.25 12.34 1.45
C PHE A 108 8.38 11.90 0.25
N PHE A 109 8.92 11.08 -0.67
CA PHE A 109 8.17 10.60 -1.82
C PHE A 109 7.03 9.61 -1.48
N THR A 110 7.03 9.04 -0.27
CA THR A 110 5.91 8.26 0.26
C THR A 110 4.68 9.13 0.54
N LEU A 111 4.87 10.42 0.84
CA LEU A 111 3.78 11.31 1.19
C LEU A 111 2.79 11.48 0.03
N PRO A 112 1.49 11.73 0.32
CA PRO A 112 0.51 12.06 -0.69
C PRO A 112 0.89 13.32 -1.49
N VAL A 113 0.40 13.40 -2.73
CA VAL A 113 0.64 14.56 -3.62
C VAL A 113 0.16 15.88 -3.02
N ARG A 114 -0.95 15.88 -2.27
CA ARG A 114 -1.44 17.07 -1.56
C ARG A 114 -0.47 17.61 -0.49
N MET A 115 0.54 16.83 -0.11
CA MET A 115 1.59 17.19 0.84
C MET A 115 2.95 17.37 0.13
N GLY A 116 2.97 17.45 -1.20
CA GLY A 116 4.17 17.61 -2.01
C GLY A 116 4.94 16.32 -2.30
N GLY A 117 4.47 15.16 -1.85
CA GLY A 117 5.09 13.86 -2.16
C GLY A 117 4.63 13.25 -3.49
N LEU A 118 5.01 12.01 -3.74
CA LEU A 118 4.67 11.27 -4.97
C LEU A 118 3.68 10.12 -4.75
N ASN A 119 3.23 9.90 -3.51
CA ASN A 119 2.36 8.77 -3.15
C ASN A 119 2.94 7.41 -3.59
N ILE A 120 4.27 7.28 -3.65
CA ILE A 120 4.98 6.03 -3.90
C ILE A 120 5.19 5.36 -2.54
N LYS A 121 4.22 4.53 -2.17
CA LYS A 121 4.13 3.99 -0.83
C LYS A 121 5.20 2.94 -0.58
N ASP A 122 5.77 2.95 0.63
CA ASP A 122 6.59 1.85 1.11
C ASP A 122 5.68 0.64 1.41
N PRO A 123 5.82 -0.47 0.68
CA PRO A 123 4.96 -1.64 0.86
C PRO A 123 5.20 -2.37 2.19
N THR A 124 6.36 -2.18 2.83
CA THR A 124 6.68 -2.79 4.13
C THR A 124 5.95 -2.09 5.29
N VAL A 125 5.77 -0.76 5.18
CA VAL A 125 5.07 0.04 6.20
C VAL A 125 3.56 0.06 5.97
N THR A 126 3.13 0.13 4.70
CA THR A 126 1.70 0.27 4.31
C THR A 126 0.87 -0.97 4.65
N PHE A 127 1.53 -2.08 4.95
CA PHE A 127 0.93 -3.38 5.21
C PHE A 127 -0.10 -3.37 6.35
N SER A 128 0.34 -2.98 7.55
CA SER A 128 -0.47 -3.10 8.77
C SER A 128 -1.80 -2.35 8.64
N MET A 129 -1.73 -1.10 8.18
CA MET A 129 -2.92 -0.24 8.01
C MET A 129 -3.89 -0.80 6.97
N SER A 130 -3.39 -1.33 5.86
CA SER A 130 -4.23 -1.85 4.78
C SER A 130 -5.00 -3.11 5.20
N TYR A 131 -4.33 -4.01 5.92
CA TYR A 131 -4.97 -5.22 6.44
C TYR A 131 -6.02 -4.90 7.51
N VAL A 132 -5.69 -4.05 8.48
CA VAL A 132 -6.61 -3.61 9.55
C VAL A 132 -7.84 -2.94 8.95
N ALA A 133 -7.66 -1.99 8.03
CA ALA A 133 -8.77 -1.31 7.37
C ALA A 133 -9.69 -2.27 6.61
N SER A 134 -9.13 -3.27 5.92
CA SER A 134 -9.93 -4.28 5.23
C SER A 134 -10.71 -5.18 6.18
N ARG A 135 -10.10 -5.53 7.32
CA ARG A 135 -10.75 -6.35 8.36
C ARG A 135 -11.88 -5.60 9.06
N ASP A 136 -11.67 -4.32 9.35
CA ASP A 136 -12.66 -3.46 9.98
C ASP A 136 -13.87 -3.22 9.06
N ALA A 137 -13.63 -2.88 7.79
CA ALA A 137 -14.70 -2.64 6.82
C ALA A 137 -15.56 -3.89 6.56
N THR A 138 -14.98 -5.09 6.68
CA THR A 138 -15.69 -6.37 6.46
C THR A 138 -16.23 -6.99 7.74
N PHE A 139 -15.98 -6.37 8.90
CA PHE A 139 -16.31 -6.93 10.22
C PHE A 139 -17.78 -7.29 10.35
N TYR A 140 -18.68 -6.31 10.12
CA TYR A 140 -20.12 -6.50 10.24
C TYR A 140 -20.65 -7.65 9.36
N LEU A 141 -20.21 -7.69 8.10
CA LEU A 141 -20.62 -8.76 7.16
C LEU A 141 -20.14 -10.13 7.63
N VAL A 142 -18.90 -10.23 8.09
CA VAL A 142 -18.33 -11.49 8.60
C VAL A 142 -19.05 -11.95 9.86
N ASP A 143 -19.45 -11.03 10.73
CA ASP A 143 -20.17 -11.33 11.97
C ASP A 143 -21.59 -11.85 11.68
N ALA A 144 -22.28 -11.22 10.73
CA ALA A 144 -23.59 -11.68 10.29
C ALA A 144 -23.53 -13.06 9.60
N LEU A 145 -22.52 -13.31 8.77
CA LEU A 145 -22.30 -14.62 8.14
C LEU A 145 -22.02 -15.74 9.16
N LYS A 146 -21.49 -15.40 10.34
CA LYS A 146 -21.29 -16.35 11.45
C LYS A 146 -22.55 -16.59 12.28
N GLY A 147 -23.61 -15.82 12.05
CA GLY A 147 -24.86 -15.87 12.83
C GLY A 147 -24.76 -15.15 14.19
N ASN A 148 -23.75 -14.30 14.38
CA ASN A 148 -23.59 -13.52 15.62
C ASN A 148 -24.50 -12.28 15.64
N THR A 149 -24.83 -11.75 14.46
CA THR A 149 -25.69 -10.58 14.25
C THR A 149 -26.63 -10.81 13.07
N GLU A 150 -27.79 -10.18 13.07
CA GLU A 150 -28.69 -10.17 11.92
C GLU A 150 -28.17 -9.18 10.87
N PHE A 151 -28.19 -9.59 9.59
CA PHE A 151 -27.69 -8.75 8.50
C PHE A 151 -28.73 -7.72 8.08
N GLU A 152 -28.38 -6.44 8.21
CA GLU A 152 -29.13 -5.30 7.69
C GLU A 152 -28.25 -4.49 6.73
N SER A 153 -28.78 -4.22 5.54
CA SER A 153 -27.99 -3.55 4.49
C SER A 153 -27.65 -2.10 4.84
N GLU A 154 -28.53 -1.38 5.53
CA GLU A 154 -28.30 0.01 5.91
C GLU A 154 -27.18 0.11 6.95
N THR A 155 -27.28 -0.68 8.03
CA THR A 155 -26.21 -0.81 9.03
C THR A 155 -24.88 -1.24 8.42
N HIS A 156 -24.89 -2.16 7.45
CA HIS A 156 -23.67 -2.54 6.75
C HIS A 156 -23.01 -1.37 6.01
N ASN A 157 -23.82 -0.57 5.29
CA ASN A 157 -23.32 0.58 4.54
C ASN A 157 -22.76 1.66 5.47
N ASP A 158 -23.45 1.94 6.58
CA ASP A 158 -23.01 2.90 7.60
C ASP A 158 -21.71 2.45 8.28
N TRP A 159 -21.58 1.15 8.56
CA TRP A 159 -20.36 0.56 9.11
C TRP A 159 -19.18 0.71 8.13
N VAL A 160 -19.38 0.34 6.87
CA VAL A 160 -18.36 0.47 5.82
C VAL A 160 -17.95 1.94 5.64
N TYR A 161 -18.92 2.85 5.65
CA TYR A 161 -18.66 4.28 5.55
C TYR A 161 -17.81 4.79 6.73
N SER A 162 -18.22 4.48 7.96
CA SER A 162 -17.52 4.87 9.19
C SER A 162 -16.10 4.30 9.25
N SER A 163 -15.94 3.03 8.89
CA SER A 163 -14.64 2.35 8.81
C SER A 163 -13.70 3.02 7.79
N ARG A 164 -14.22 3.39 6.61
CA ARG A 164 -13.45 4.11 5.58
C ARG A 164 -13.02 5.49 6.07
N GLN A 165 -13.90 6.23 6.75
CA GLN A 165 -13.56 7.53 7.32
C GLN A 165 -12.47 7.42 8.38
N ALA A 166 -12.59 6.44 9.29
CA ALA A 166 -11.59 6.18 10.32
C ALA A 166 -10.23 5.83 9.71
N SER A 167 -10.19 4.89 8.76
CA SER A 167 -8.96 4.51 8.06
C SER A 167 -8.35 5.67 7.27
N TYR A 168 -9.17 6.49 6.62
CA TYR A 168 -8.70 7.68 5.92
C TYR A 168 -8.08 8.69 6.90
N LYS A 169 -8.73 8.95 8.04
CA LYS A 169 -8.21 9.83 9.09
C LYS A 169 -6.87 9.33 9.61
N GLU A 170 -6.76 8.04 9.94
CA GLU A 170 -5.52 7.42 10.40
C GLU A 170 -4.40 7.58 9.36
N CYS A 171 -4.68 7.33 8.08
CA CYS A 171 -3.73 7.55 6.99
C CYS A 171 -3.28 9.01 6.89
N CYS A 172 -4.18 9.96 7.10
CA CYS A 172 -3.84 11.38 7.12
C CYS A 172 -2.94 11.72 8.32
N ASP A 173 -3.26 11.20 9.49
CA ASP A 173 -2.51 11.45 10.73
C ASP A 173 -1.09 10.87 10.63
N THR A 174 -0.93 9.64 10.11
CA THR A 174 0.39 9.05 9.84
C THR A 174 1.19 9.86 8.83
N ALA A 175 0.55 10.34 7.76
CA ALA A 175 1.22 11.18 6.77
C ALA A 175 1.64 12.55 7.35
N ASN A 176 0.82 13.14 8.20
CA ASN A 176 1.15 14.38 8.92
C ASN A 176 2.33 14.18 9.87
N GLN A 177 2.33 13.11 10.67
CA GLN A 177 3.45 12.78 11.57
C GLN A 177 4.76 12.58 10.80
N LEU A 178 4.71 11.89 9.65
CA LEU A 178 5.87 11.71 8.79
C LEU A 178 6.36 13.04 8.20
N PHE A 179 5.44 13.90 7.75
CA PHE A 179 5.79 15.22 7.22
C PHE A 179 6.47 16.10 8.27
N GLU A 180 5.91 16.20 9.47
CA GLU A 180 6.51 17.00 10.55
C GLU A 180 7.90 16.46 10.92
N LYS A 181 8.07 15.13 11.01
CA LYS A 181 9.38 14.50 11.25
C LYS A 181 10.42 14.85 10.18
N ILE A 182 10.02 14.91 8.91
CA ILE A 182 10.92 15.30 7.80
C ILE A 182 11.27 16.79 7.92
N VAL A 183 10.27 17.64 8.19
CA VAL A 183 10.44 19.09 8.30
C VAL A 183 11.32 19.48 9.50
N ASP A 184 11.24 18.76 10.61
CA ASP A 184 12.06 18.99 11.79
C ASP A 184 13.55 18.69 11.54
N GLY A 185 13.85 17.71 10.69
CA GLY A 185 15.22 17.36 10.31
C GLY A 185 15.89 18.34 9.32
N GLU A 186 15.12 19.25 8.73
CA GLU A 186 15.58 20.10 7.63
C GLU A 186 16.03 21.51 8.05
N SER A 187 16.76 22.18 7.14
CA SER A 187 17.16 23.57 7.30
C SER A 187 15.96 24.53 7.33
N ASN A 188 16.11 25.71 7.96
CA ASN A 188 15.04 26.72 8.02
C ASN A 188 14.51 27.14 6.64
N THR A 189 15.38 27.16 5.62
CA THR A 189 14.98 27.50 4.24
C THR A 189 14.14 26.39 3.62
N HIS A 190 14.59 25.13 3.71
CA HIS A 190 13.85 23.99 3.18
C HIS A 190 12.50 23.79 3.88
N ARG A 191 12.46 23.96 5.21
CA ARG A 191 11.21 23.93 6.01
C ARG A 191 10.15 24.87 5.45
N ARG A 192 10.51 26.13 5.21
CA ARG A 192 9.58 27.13 4.65
C ARG A 192 9.09 26.74 3.25
N THR A 193 9.97 26.20 2.41
CA THR A 193 9.62 25.74 1.07
C THR A 193 8.64 24.56 1.12
N LEU A 194 8.91 23.57 1.97
CA LEU A 194 8.05 22.39 2.14
C LEU A 194 6.67 22.76 2.69
N GLN A 195 6.60 23.66 3.67
CA GLN A 195 5.33 24.15 4.22
C GLN A 195 4.52 24.89 3.15
N ARG A 196 5.15 25.78 2.37
CA ARG A 196 4.48 26.47 1.26
C ARG A 196 3.98 25.52 0.19
N ALA A 197 4.76 24.50 -0.16
CA ALA A 197 4.35 23.47 -1.12
C ALA A 197 3.12 22.73 -0.62
N ARG A 198 3.13 22.26 0.64
CA ARG A 198 1.97 21.63 1.28
C ARG A 198 0.75 22.52 1.23
N ASP A 199 0.86 23.78 1.63
CA ASP A 199 -0.29 24.70 1.68
C ASP A 199 -0.87 24.95 0.28
N SER A 200 0.01 25.10 -0.73
CA SER A 200 -0.40 25.28 -2.13
C SER A 200 -1.15 24.07 -2.69
N PHE A 201 -0.64 22.85 -2.43
CA PHE A 201 -1.27 21.63 -2.91
C PHE A 201 -2.51 21.24 -2.11
N CYS A 202 -2.58 21.58 -0.82
CA CYS A 202 -3.75 21.34 0.03
C CYS A 202 -4.93 22.20 -0.43
N MET A 203 -4.69 23.45 -0.84
CA MET A 203 -5.74 24.32 -1.40
C MET A 203 -6.21 23.91 -2.81
N ALA A 204 -5.41 23.14 -3.56
CA ALA A 204 -5.78 22.66 -4.89
C ALA A 204 -6.65 21.40 -4.88
N VAL A 205 -6.70 20.67 -3.76
CA VAL A 205 -7.46 19.41 -3.62
C VAL A 205 -8.71 19.68 -2.76
N SER A 206 -9.72 20.31 -3.35
CA SER A 206 -11.07 20.30 -2.78
C SER A 206 -11.56 18.85 -2.67
N PRO A 207 -12.22 18.44 -1.58
CA PRO A 207 -12.76 17.08 -1.49
C PRO A 207 -13.79 16.88 -2.61
N PRO A 208 -13.80 15.71 -3.28
CA PRO A 208 -14.90 15.38 -4.17
C PRO A 208 -16.17 15.28 -3.33
N TYR A 209 -17.22 15.99 -3.78
CA TYR A 209 -18.59 15.88 -3.29
C TYR A 209 -19.09 14.44 -3.34
#